data_AF-A0A2V2XIL9-F1
#
_entry.id   AF-A0A2V2XIL9-F1
#
_cell.length_a   1.000
_cell.length_b   1.000
_cell.length_c   1.000
_cell.angle_alpha   90.00
_cell.angle_beta   90.00
_cell.angle_gamma   90.00
#
_symmetry.space_group_name_H-M   'P 1'
#
loop_
_entity.id
_entity.type
_entity.pdbx_description
1 polymer ?
#
loop_
_entity_poly.entity_id
_entity_poly.type
_entity_poly.pdbx_seq_one_letter_code
_entity_poly.pdbx_strand_id
1 'polypeptide(L)'
;MLEEVEKHMYLLGPIPRHVFDEEAFKERCGAVRFALQSINEVTVKKHFSRGGESPWYSEDPSHKLVKVVREIYAGGVILFNAPISDCLEERTLERFPSVTEQNGFLRLMLASKDNILPIFFGWLALKLCTESAFVKTMGTKLTEFEPPTGRQAKPCVLKLATELHPKGDEGLLPSEYEKTIRKIKYGVLYKPAVENFPLVDAFFFLVSNPMTLVGLRMTTAGGHHATASTVRQFTVCLAAYFNGWEESSRDMSWEIIYVQHADSKPMNGWWRCDVENSNSVSEEEKRGFWRFGTERYTNTSFR
;
A
#
# COMPACT_ATOMS: atom_id res chain seq x y z
N MET A 1 -17.51 10.19 -18.66
CA MET A 1 -16.45 11.18 -18.91
C MET A 1 -15.46 11.24 -17.75
N LEU A 2 -15.83 11.66 -16.52
CA LEU A 2 -14.86 11.71 -15.41
C LEU A 2 -14.30 10.31 -15.02
N GLU A 3 -15.18 9.35 -14.73
CA GLU A 3 -14.82 7.95 -14.38
C GLU A 3 -13.90 7.26 -15.39
N GLU A 4 -14.08 7.57 -16.67
CA GLU A 4 -13.29 7.02 -17.77
C GLU A 4 -11.88 7.63 -17.77
N VAL A 5 -11.81 8.95 -17.58
CA VAL A 5 -10.58 9.73 -17.44
C VAL A 5 -9.73 9.23 -16.26
N GLU A 6 -10.29 9.02 -15.07
CA GLU A 6 -9.46 8.56 -13.94
C GLU A 6 -9.07 7.10 -14.03
N LYS A 7 -9.94 6.23 -14.54
CA LYS A 7 -9.57 4.84 -14.84
C LYS A 7 -8.38 4.82 -15.81
N HIS A 8 -8.40 5.69 -16.80
CA HIS A 8 -7.31 5.82 -17.76
C HIS A 8 -6.05 6.37 -17.09
N MET A 9 -6.17 7.35 -16.20
CA MET A 9 -5.05 7.89 -15.42
C MET A 9 -4.44 6.86 -14.45
N TYR A 10 -5.26 6.05 -13.78
CA TYR A 10 -4.78 4.99 -12.89
C TYR A 10 -3.99 3.94 -13.69
N LEU A 11 -4.53 3.51 -14.83
CA LEU A 11 -3.91 2.44 -15.63
C LEU A 11 -2.72 2.90 -16.47
N LEU A 12 -2.72 4.14 -16.95
CA LEU A 12 -1.77 4.64 -17.95
C LEU A 12 -1.15 6.01 -17.61
N GLY A 13 -1.36 6.49 -16.39
CA GLY A 13 -0.86 7.79 -15.94
C GLY A 13 -1.59 8.99 -16.57
N PRO A 14 -1.25 10.20 -16.15
CA PRO A 14 -1.89 11.44 -16.61
C PRO A 14 -1.41 11.86 -18.02
N ILE A 15 -1.52 10.97 -19.01
CA ILE A 15 -1.16 11.24 -20.41
C ILE A 15 -2.43 11.63 -21.18
N PRO A 16 -2.66 12.91 -21.51
CA PRO A 16 -3.94 13.39 -22.02
C PRO A 16 -4.47 12.60 -23.22
N ARG A 17 -3.58 12.21 -24.14
CA ARG A 17 -3.92 11.41 -25.32
C ARG A 17 -4.56 10.06 -24.98
N HIS A 18 -4.10 9.38 -23.94
CA HIS A 18 -4.63 8.07 -23.54
C HIS A 18 -5.74 8.20 -22.50
N VAL A 19 -5.96 9.40 -21.98
CA VAL A 19 -6.95 9.68 -20.95
C VAL A 19 -8.28 10.10 -21.58
N PHE A 20 -8.25 10.94 -22.61
CA PHE A 20 -9.45 11.52 -23.21
C PHE A 20 -9.89 10.86 -24.53
N ASP A 21 -9.12 9.90 -25.05
CA ASP A 21 -9.43 9.18 -26.29
C ASP A 21 -9.50 7.67 -26.02
N GLU A 22 -10.68 7.11 -26.22
CA GLU A 22 -11.00 5.71 -25.88
C GLU A 22 -10.32 4.69 -26.81
N GLU A 23 -10.08 5.05 -28.07
CA GLU A 23 -9.38 4.18 -29.02
C GLU A 23 -7.88 4.14 -28.69
N ALA A 24 -7.29 5.33 -28.47
CA ALA A 24 -5.90 5.47 -28.05
C ALA A 24 -5.64 4.86 -26.66
N PHE A 25 -6.64 4.89 -25.77
CA PHE A 25 -6.59 4.18 -24.49
C PHE A 25 -6.51 2.66 -24.69
N LYS A 26 -7.43 2.07 -25.46
CA LYS A 26 -7.46 0.63 -25.73
C LYS A 26 -6.20 0.13 -26.41
N GLU A 27 -5.71 0.85 -27.41
CA GLU A 27 -4.45 0.54 -28.09
C GLU A 27 -3.29 0.54 -27.09
N ARG A 28 -3.21 1.56 -26.23
CA ARG A 28 -2.16 1.68 -25.23
C ARG A 28 -2.25 0.59 -24.16
N CYS A 29 -3.45 0.19 -23.72
CA CYS A 29 -3.62 -0.97 -22.84
C CYS A 29 -3.12 -2.26 -23.48
N GLY A 30 -3.35 -2.46 -24.78
CA GLY A 30 -2.79 -3.59 -25.54
C GLY A 30 -1.26 -3.58 -25.52
N ALA A 31 -0.66 -2.43 -25.84
CA ALA A 31 0.79 -2.26 -25.83
C ALA A 31 1.41 -2.45 -24.44
N VAL A 32 0.76 -1.95 -23.38
CA VAL A 32 1.16 -2.18 -21.98
C VAL A 32 1.10 -3.65 -21.62
N ARG A 33 0.03 -4.36 -22.00
CA ARG A 33 -0.11 -5.79 -21.72
C ARG A 33 1.01 -6.59 -22.40
N PHE A 34 1.31 -6.27 -23.65
CA PHE A 34 2.43 -6.86 -24.38
C PHE A 34 3.76 -6.57 -23.68
N ALA A 35 4.01 -5.30 -23.31
CA ALA A 35 5.23 -4.91 -22.61
C ALA A 35 5.41 -5.64 -21.28
N LEU A 36 4.35 -5.77 -20.46
CA LEU A 36 4.36 -6.54 -19.22
C LEU A 36 4.70 -8.02 -19.43
N GLN A 37 4.25 -8.61 -20.54
CA GLN A 37 4.57 -10.00 -20.91
C GLN A 37 6.01 -10.16 -21.42
N SER A 38 6.59 -9.12 -22.00
CA SER A 38 7.95 -9.12 -22.53
C SER A 38 9.03 -8.77 -21.50
N ILE A 39 8.66 -8.42 -20.26
CA ILE A 39 9.61 -8.14 -19.19
C ILE A 39 10.51 -9.37 -18.96
N ASN A 40 11.82 -9.13 -18.92
CA ASN A 40 12.84 -10.11 -18.55
C ASN A 40 13.87 -9.46 -17.61
N GLU A 41 14.79 -10.26 -17.04
CA GLU A 41 15.80 -9.77 -16.07
C GLU A 41 16.58 -8.53 -16.53
N VAL A 42 16.94 -8.44 -17.81
CA VAL A 42 17.69 -7.31 -18.36
C VAL A 42 16.82 -6.05 -18.34
N THR A 43 15.56 -6.18 -18.73
CA THR A 43 14.59 -5.09 -18.76
C THR A 43 14.26 -4.60 -17.34
N VAL A 44 14.11 -5.51 -16.37
CA VAL A 44 13.93 -5.19 -14.94
C VAL A 44 15.05 -4.28 -14.42
N LYS A 45 16.31 -4.68 -14.65
CA LYS A 45 17.48 -3.91 -14.18
C LYS A 45 17.45 -2.49 -14.75
N LYS A 46 17.17 -2.35 -16.05
CA LYS A 46 17.10 -1.05 -16.74
C LYS A 46 15.95 -0.16 -16.25
N HIS A 47 14.82 -0.73 -15.85
CA HIS A 47 13.67 0.03 -15.34
C HIS A 47 13.96 0.73 -14.01
N PHE A 48 14.72 0.10 -13.12
CA PHE A 48 14.89 0.56 -11.74
C PHE A 48 16.32 1.00 -11.40
N SER A 49 17.19 1.12 -12.40
CA SER A 49 18.54 1.66 -12.21
C SER A 49 18.48 3.18 -12.11
N ARG A 50 18.95 3.72 -10.98
CA ARG A 50 19.13 5.16 -10.75
C ARG A 50 20.59 5.53 -11.02
N GLY A 51 20.82 6.41 -11.99
CA GLY A 51 22.16 6.89 -12.34
C GLY A 51 22.91 5.95 -13.29
N GLY A 52 23.08 6.40 -14.54
CA GLY A 52 23.82 5.74 -15.61
C GLY A 52 23.80 6.61 -16.87
N GLU A 53 24.71 6.35 -17.83
CA GLU A 53 24.85 7.15 -19.06
C GLU A 53 23.54 7.16 -19.87
N SER A 54 22.87 8.31 -19.82
CA SER A 54 21.65 8.71 -20.54
C SER A 54 20.37 7.88 -20.26
N PRO A 55 19.21 8.52 -20.02
CA PRO A 55 17.92 7.83 -20.02
C PRO A 55 17.63 7.35 -21.44
N TRP A 56 17.78 6.05 -21.67
CA TRP A 56 17.77 5.48 -23.02
C TRP A 56 16.35 5.29 -23.58
N TYR A 57 16.20 5.76 -24.82
CA TYR A 57 15.28 5.22 -25.82
C TYR A 57 15.71 3.79 -26.14
N SER A 58 14.84 2.84 -25.84
CA SER A 58 15.02 1.44 -26.23
C SER A 58 13.91 1.08 -27.19
N GLU A 59 14.22 0.37 -28.28
CA GLU A 59 13.22 -0.29 -29.13
C GLU A 59 12.41 -1.35 -28.35
N ASP A 60 12.80 -1.62 -27.10
CA ASP A 60 12.13 -2.51 -26.18
C ASP A 60 10.73 -1.99 -25.76
N PRO A 61 9.74 -2.88 -25.60
CA PRO A 61 8.39 -2.54 -25.15
C PRO A 61 8.32 -1.83 -23.79
N SER A 62 9.38 -1.90 -22.96
CA SER A 62 9.50 -1.23 -21.65
C SER A 62 9.14 0.25 -21.64
N HIS A 63 9.41 1.00 -22.70
CA HIS A 63 9.05 2.43 -22.79
C HIS A 63 7.53 2.66 -22.70
N LYS A 64 6.71 1.61 -22.87
CA LYS A 64 5.27 1.67 -22.66
C LYS A 64 4.87 1.71 -21.19
N LEU A 65 5.77 1.34 -20.27
CA LEU A 65 5.54 1.22 -18.82
C LEU A 65 6.16 2.36 -18.00
N VAL A 66 7.17 3.05 -18.54
CA VAL A 66 7.93 4.09 -17.82
C VAL A 66 7.89 5.46 -18.48
N LYS A 67 8.05 6.50 -17.65
CA LYS A 67 8.30 7.89 -17.99
C LYS A 67 9.70 8.27 -17.53
N VAL A 68 10.30 9.25 -18.18
CA VAL A 68 11.59 9.81 -17.74
C VAL A 68 11.30 10.89 -16.70
N VAL A 69 11.92 10.76 -15.53
CA VAL A 69 11.87 11.75 -14.45
C VAL A 69 13.23 12.41 -14.32
N ARG A 70 13.22 13.71 -14.07
CA ARG A 70 14.41 14.49 -13.73
C ARG A 70 14.36 14.86 -12.26
N GLU A 71 15.47 14.66 -11.57
CA GLU A 71 15.67 15.08 -10.19
C GLU A 71 16.78 16.12 -10.14
N ILE A 72 16.47 17.25 -9.53
CA ILE A 72 17.32 18.45 -9.54
C ILE A 72 17.95 18.57 -8.17
N TYR A 73 19.28 18.63 -8.14
CA TYR A 73 20.08 18.88 -6.95
C TYR A 73 20.87 20.17 -7.11
N ALA A 74 21.36 20.70 -5.98
CA ALA A 74 22.20 21.90 -5.95
C ALA A 74 23.47 21.79 -6.83
N GLY A 75 23.90 20.57 -7.20
CA GLY A 75 25.08 20.30 -8.00
C GLY A 75 24.85 19.55 -9.32
N GLY A 76 23.59 19.34 -9.76
CA GLY A 76 23.35 18.64 -11.03
C GLY A 76 21.92 18.13 -11.22
N VAL A 77 21.69 17.51 -12.39
CA VAL A 77 20.42 16.86 -12.74
C VAL A 77 20.67 15.38 -12.96
N ILE A 78 19.91 14.53 -12.28
CA ILE A 78 19.90 13.09 -12.51
C ILE A 78 18.62 12.75 -13.28
N LEU A 79 18.75 11.99 -14.36
CA LEU A 79 17.63 11.45 -15.12
C LEU A 79 17.49 9.96 -14.81
N PHE A 80 16.27 9.50 -14.60
CA PHE A 80 15.98 8.09 -14.41
C PHE A 80 14.58 7.73 -14.91
N ASN A 81 14.35 6.44 -15.12
CA ASN A 81 13.03 5.92 -15.50
C ASN A 81 12.19 5.72 -14.25
N ALA A 82 10.96 6.22 -14.26
CA ALA A 82 9.95 5.94 -13.25
C ALA A 82 8.72 5.30 -13.91
N PRO A 83 7.93 4.48 -13.22
CA PRO A 83 6.66 4.00 -13.73
C PRO A 83 5.74 5.14 -14.15
N ILE A 84 4.94 4.91 -15.19
CA ILE A 84 3.99 5.92 -15.68
C ILE A 84 2.88 6.17 -14.64
N SER A 85 2.42 5.11 -13.99
CA SER A 85 1.48 5.12 -12.87
C SER A 85 1.82 4.01 -11.86
N ASP A 86 1.32 4.16 -10.64
CA ASP A 86 1.49 3.19 -9.55
C ASP A 86 0.92 1.80 -9.91
N CYS A 87 -0.16 1.74 -10.70
CA CYS A 87 -0.68 0.47 -11.21
C CYS A 87 0.33 -0.25 -12.11
N LEU A 88 1.03 0.50 -12.96
CA LEU A 88 2.05 -0.08 -13.85
C LEU A 88 3.32 -0.43 -13.09
N GLU A 89 3.64 0.32 -12.05
CA GLU A 89 4.66 -0.06 -11.09
C GLU A 89 4.34 -1.44 -10.50
N GLU A 90 3.20 -1.57 -9.81
CA GLU A 90 2.76 -2.83 -9.19
C GLU A 90 2.80 -4.01 -10.17
N ARG A 91 2.21 -3.85 -11.35
CA ARG A 91 2.17 -4.92 -12.37
C ARG A 91 3.55 -5.28 -12.92
N THR A 92 4.46 -4.31 -12.99
CA THR A 92 5.85 -4.56 -13.38
C THR A 92 6.56 -5.34 -12.26
N LEU A 93 6.36 -4.94 -11.00
CA LEU A 93 6.91 -5.63 -9.83
C LEU A 93 6.39 -7.05 -9.68
N GLU A 94 5.12 -7.31 -10.00
CA GLU A 94 4.52 -8.65 -10.01
C GLU A 94 5.22 -9.63 -10.93
N ARG A 95 5.77 -9.13 -12.04
CA ARG A 95 6.48 -9.97 -13.01
C ARG A 95 7.88 -10.33 -12.52
N PHE A 96 8.48 -9.51 -11.65
CA PHE A 96 9.88 -9.66 -11.25
C PHE A 96 10.25 -11.01 -10.65
N PRO A 97 9.50 -11.57 -9.68
CA PRO A 97 9.81 -12.89 -9.15
C PRO A 97 9.77 -14.02 -10.19
N SER A 98 9.00 -13.84 -11.28
CA SER A 98 8.80 -14.86 -12.32
C SER A 98 9.82 -14.82 -13.46
N VAL A 99 10.57 -13.73 -13.61
CA VAL A 99 11.46 -13.48 -14.76
C VAL A 99 12.94 -13.46 -14.41
N THR A 100 13.27 -13.62 -13.13
CA THR A 100 14.64 -13.69 -12.63
C THR A 100 14.78 -14.93 -11.75
N GLU A 101 15.91 -15.64 -11.82
CA GLU A 101 16.23 -16.65 -10.81
C GLU A 101 16.18 -15.99 -9.41
N GLN A 102 15.78 -16.73 -8.36
CA GLN A 102 15.67 -16.18 -7.00
C GLN A 102 16.93 -15.44 -6.56
N ASN A 103 18.11 -15.93 -6.95
CA ASN A 103 19.40 -15.29 -6.69
C ASN A 103 19.60 -13.98 -7.47
N GLY A 104 19.09 -13.89 -8.70
CA GLY A 104 19.09 -12.68 -9.52
C GLY A 104 18.17 -11.60 -8.96
N PHE A 105 16.96 -11.99 -8.50
CA PHE A 105 16.03 -11.12 -7.80
C PHE A 105 16.67 -10.50 -6.55
N LEU A 106 17.22 -11.34 -5.67
CA LEU A 106 17.86 -10.91 -4.42
C LEU A 106 19.06 -10.00 -4.69
N ARG A 107 19.90 -10.32 -5.70
CA ARG A 107 21.02 -9.46 -6.10
C ARG A 107 20.58 -8.10 -6.58
N LEU A 108 19.49 -8.03 -7.35
CA LEU A 108 18.96 -6.75 -7.80
C LEU A 108 18.42 -5.93 -6.63
N MET A 109 17.61 -6.53 -5.76
CA MET A 109 17.11 -5.90 -4.53
C MET A 109 18.25 -5.33 -3.68
N LEU A 110 19.36 -6.07 -3.56
CA LEU A 110 20.55 -5.64 -2.84
C LEU A 110 21.28 -4.48 -3.55
N ALA A 111 21.48 -4.58 -4.86
CA ALA A 111 22.22 -3.59 -5.66
C ALA A 111 21.50 -2.23 -5.74
N SER A 112 20.18 -2.24 -5.56
CA SER A 112 19.32 -1.06 -5.69
C SER A 112 18.58 -0.73 -4.40
N LYS A 113 19.07 -1.23 -3.26
CA LYS A 113 18.41 -1.14 -1.96
C LYS A 113 17.94 0.27 -1.58
N ASP A 114 18.67 1.31 -1.96
CA ASP A 114 18.35 2.68 -1.56
C ASP A 114 17.23 3.30 -2.41
N ASN A 115 16.85 2.64 -3.53
CA ASN A 115 15.83 3.12 -4.48
C ASN A 115 14.66 2.14 -4.61
N ILE A 116 14.95 0.85 -4.75
CA ILE A 116 13.98 -0.22 -4.95
C ILE A 116 13.39 -0.66 -3.61
N LEU A 117 14.20 -0.82 -2.55
CA LEU A 117 13.70 -1.45 -1.32
C LEU A 117 12.56 -0.68 -0.65
N PRO A 118 12.57 0.68 -0.54
CA PRO A 118 11.45 1.42 0.06
C PRO A 118 10.15 1.30 -0.76
N ILE A 119 10.27 1.34 -2.09
CA ILE A 119 9.15 1.22 -3.04
C ILE A 119 8.56 -0.21 -2.97
N PHE A 120 9.43 -1.21 -2.97
CA PHE A 120 9.03 -2.61 -2.88
C PHE A 120 8.54 -2.98 -1.49
N PHE A 121 8.99 -2.31 -0.43
CA PHE A 121 8.68 -2.69 0.94
C PHE A 121 7.17 -2.68 1.18
N GLY A 122 6.49 -1.58 0.84
CA GLY A 122 5.04 -1.48 1.02
C GLY A 122 4.30 -2.55 0.22
N TRP A 123 4.60 -2.65 -1.08
CA TRP A 123 3.94 -3.62 -1.95
C TRP A 123 4.19 -5.08 -1.56
N LEU A 124 5.46 -5.44 -1.31
CA LEU A 124 5.87 -6.80 -0.96
C LEU A 124 5.35 -7.18 0.43
N ALA A 125 5.37 -6.26 1.40
CA ALA A 125 4.79 -6.50 2.72
C ALA A 125 3.28 -6.73 2.63
N LEU A 126 2.55 -5.91 1.86
CA LEU A 126 1.12 -6.09 1.62
C LEU A 126 0.82 -7.45 0.97
N LYS A 127 1.60 -7.83 -0.04
CA LYS A 127 1.45 -9.14 -0.70
C LYS A 127 1.71 -10.29 0.27
N LEU A 128 2.73 -10.18 1.12
CA LEU A 128 3.02 -11.19 2.13
C LEU A 128 1.95 -11.28 3.22
N CYS A 129 1.09 -10.27 3.41
CA CYS A 129 -0.04 -10.38 4.33
C CYS A 129 -1.07 -11.44 3.90
N THR A 130 -1.05 -11.92 2.65
CA THR A 130 -1.85 -13.09 2.24
C THR A 130 -1.21 -14.43 2.58
N GLU A 131 0.05 -14.43 3.06
CA GLU A 131 0.81 -15.62 3.41
C GLU A 131 0.71 -15.93 4.91
N SER A 132 0.19 -17.13 5.24
CA SER A 132 -0.01 -17.55 6.63
C SER A 132 1.27 -17.50 7.47
N ALA A 133 2.39 -17.96 6.91
CA ALA A 133 3.67 -18.01 7.61
C ALA A 133 4.18 -16.60 7.97
N PHE A 134 3.95 -15.63 7.08
CA PHE A 134 4.31 -14.24 7.32
C PHE A 134 3.43 -13.62 8.40
N VAL A 135 2.11 -13.80 8.34
CA VAL A 135 1.19 -13.26 9.35
C VAL A 135 1.43 -13.88 10.73
N LYS A 136 1.72 -15.18 10.80
CA LYS A 136 2.16 -15.86 12.04
C LYS A 136 3.40 -15.20 12.64
N THR A 137 4.39 -14.94 11.78
CA THR A 137 5.65 -14.27 12.17
C THR A 137 5.41 -12.83 12.61
N MET A 138 4.55 -12.07 11.92
CA MET A 138 4.15 -10.73 12.35
C MET A 138 3.46 -10.79 13.72
N GLY A 139 2.56 -11.76 13.93
CA GLY A 139 1.85 -11.99 15.18
C GLY A 139 2.79 -12.08 16.39
N THR A 140 3.84 -12.89 16.30
CA THR A 140 4.83 -13.04 17.40
C THR A 140 5.61 -11.77 17.69
N LYS A 141 5.66 -10.86 16.71
CA LYS A 141 6.49 -9.65 16.71
C LYS A 141 5.70 -8.37 16.98
N LEU A 142 4.38 -8.47 17.11
CA LEU A 142 3.51 -7.34 17.43
C LEU A 142 3.76 -6.84 18.84
N THR A 143 4.02 -5.54 18.99
CA THR A 143 4.09 -4.87 20.29
C THR A 143 2.83 -4.04 20.49
N GLU A 144 2.12 -4.32 21.57
CA GLU A 144 0.91 -3.60 21.95
C GLU A 144 1.27 -2.44 22.87
N PHE A 145 0.69 -1.27 22.61
CA PHE A 145 0.88 -0.10 23.45
C PHE A 145 -0.25 0.02 24.46
N GLU A 146 0.11 0.21 25.74
CA GLU A 146 -0.87 0.45 26.80
C GLU A 146 -1.54 1.82 26.63
N PRO A 147 -2.88 1.89 26.74
CA PRO A 147 -3.60 3.14 26.80
C PRO A 147 -3.14 4.03 27.98
N PRO A 148 -3.12 5.37 27.82
CA PRO A 148 -2.79 6.31 28.90
C PRO A 148 -3.74 6.24 30.10
N THR A 149 -4.89 5.60 29.93
CA THR A 149 -5.91 5.40 30.97
C THR A 149 -5.55 4.28 31.96
N GLY A 150 -4.38 3.65 31.84
CA GLY A 150 -3.90 2.61 32.76
C GLY A 150 -4.64 1.27 32.62
N ARG A 151 -5.40 1.08 31.53
CA ARG A 151 -5.96 -0.23 31.17
C ARG A 151 -4.86 -1.09 30.57
N GLN A 152 -4.87 -2.39 30.85
CA GLN A 152 -3.98 -3.32 30.20
C GLN A 152 -4.21 -3.32 28.68
N ALA A 153 -3.13 -3.37 27.90
CA ALA A 153 -3.24 -3.54 26.47
C ALA A 153 -3.96 -4.85 26.14
N LYS A 154 -4.91 -4.78 25.20
CA LYS A 154 -5.57 -5.99 24.69
C LYS A 154 -4.68 -6.63 23.63
N PRO A 155 -4.54 -7.97 23.62
CA PRO A 155 -3.85 -8.67 22.55
C PRO A 155 -4.46 -8.36 21.19
N CYS A 156 -3.62 -8.04 20.20
CA CYS A 156 -4.05 -7.83 18.82
C CYS A 156 -4.76 -9.08 18.27
N VAL A 157 -5.79 -8.90 17.43
CA VAL A 157 -6.54 -10.00 16.82
C VAL A 157 -5.63 -10.99 16.08
N LEU A 158 -4.56 -10.51 15.45
CA LEU A 158 -3.61 -11.35 14.73
C LEU A 158 -2.75 -12.22 15.66
N LYS A 159 -2.58 -11.87 16.94
CA LYS A 159 -1.95 -12.77 17.93
C LYS A 159 -2.88 -13.86 18.39
N LEU A 160 -4.15 -13.52 18.60
CA LEU A 160 -5.16 -14.44 19.10
C LEU A 160 -5.62 -15.43 18.03
N ALA A 161 -5.65 -14.99 16.77
CA ALA A 161 -6.15 -15.75 15.65
C ALA A 161 -5.20 -15.66 14.46
N THR A 162 -3.96 -16.14 14.63
CA THR A 162 -2.92 -16.12 13.57
C THR A 162 -3.31 -16.86 12.29
N GLU A 163 -4.28 -17.79 12.37
CA GLU A 163 -4.83 -18.47 11.21
C GLU A 163 -5.75 -17.56 10.37
N LEU A 164 -6.29 -16.49 10.97
CA LEU A 164 -7.12 -15.49 10.30
C LEU A 164 -6.23 -14.45 9.62
N HIS A 165 -6.06 -14.60 8.31
CA HIS A 165 -5.39 -13.65 7.44
C HIS A 165 -6.10 -13.59 6.08
N PRO A 166 -5.88 -12.53 5.31
CA PRO A 166 -6.34 -12.46 3.93
C PRO A 166 -5.87 -13.67 3.11
N LYS A 167 -6.73 -14.20 2.24
CA LYS A 167 -6.39 -15.30 1.30
C LYS A 167 -6.23 -14.82 -0.14
N GLY A 168 -6.43 -13.54 -0.35
CA GLY A 168 -6.28 -12.84 -1.62
C GLY A 168 -6.49 -11.35 -1.40
N ASP A 169 -6.36 -10.59 -2.46
CA ASP A 169 -6.47 -9.14 -2.45
C ASP A 169 -7.40 -8.60 -3.54
N GLU A 170 -7.96 -7.42 -3.29
CA GLU A 170 -8.79 -6.67 -4.22
C GLU A 170 -8.36 -5.19 -4.24
N GLY A 171 -8.19 -4.64 -5.44
CA GLY A 171 -8.00 -3.20 -5.62
C GLY A 171 -9.29 -2.41 -5.42
N LEU A 172 -9.23 -1.31 -4.68
CA LEU A 172 -10.32 -0.33 -4.55
C LEU A 172 -10.01 0.88 -5.41
N LEU A 173 -10.84 1.14 -6.42
CA LEU A 173 -10.75 2.37 -7.23
C LEU A 173 -11.13 3.57 -6.35
N PRO A 174 -10.70 4.81 -6.63
CA PRO A 174 -11.08 5.95 -5.79
C PRO A 174 -12.61 6.05 -5.61
N SER A 175 -13.08 6.38 -4.40
CA SER A 175 -14.50 6.26 -4.02
C SER A 175 -15.43 7.15 -4.83
N GLU A 176 -14.91 8.27 -5.35
CA GLU A 176 -15.62 9.17 -6.27
C GLU A 176 -16.00 8.48 -7.59
N TYR A 177 -15.34 7.38 -7.91
CA TYR A 177 -15.46 6.65 -9.17
C TYR A 177 -15.96 5.21 -8.99
N GLU A 178 -16.05 4.71 -7.75
CA GLU A 178 -16.60 3.40 -7.44
C GLU A 178 -18.13 3.46 -7.43
N LYS A 179 -18.77 3.14 -8.55
CA LYS A 179 -20.25 3.17 -8.68
C LYS A 179 -20.96 1.99 -8.04
N THR A 180 -20.24 0.90 -7.78
CA THR A 180 -20.83 -0.32 -7.23
C THR A 180 -20.51 -0.41 -5.75
N ILE A 181 -21.53 -0.19 -4.92
CA ILE A 181 -21.41 -0.43 -3.48
C ILE A 181 -21.19 -1.93 -3.27
N ARG A 182 -20.04 -2.30 -2.68
CA ARG A 182 -19.61 -3.68 -2.48
C ARG A 182 -20.18 -4.26 -1.20
N LYS A 183 -20.34 -5.58 -1.13
CA LYS A 183 -20.53 -6.27 0.15
C LYS A 183 -19.18 -6.44 0.83
N ILE A 184 -19.13 -6.29 2.14
CA ILE A 184 -17.92 -6.57 2.93
C ILE A 184 -17.57 -8.05 2.76
N LYS A 185 -16.40 -8.33 2.18
CA LYS A 185 -15.79 -9.67 2.19
C LYS A 185 -14.75 -9.77 3.29
N TYR A 186 -14.87 -10.80 4.11
CA TYR A 186 -13.90 -11.13 5.15
C TYR A 186 -12.77 -11.99 4.58
N GLY A 187 -11.55 -11.82 5.09
CA GLY A 187 -10.37 -12.54 4.60
C GLY A 187 -9.90 -12.09 3.21
N VAL A 188 -10.21 -10.86 2.81
CA VAL A 188 -9.72 -10.21 1.59
C VAL A 188 -8.97 -8.94 1.95
N LEU A 189 -7.78 -8.75 1.38
CA LEU A 189 -6.96 -7.55 1.54
C LEU A 189 -7.37 -6.48 0.52
N TYR A 190 -7.94 -5.38 0.99
CA TYR A 190 -8.29 -4.25 0.14
C TYR A 190 -7.11 -3.30 -0.01
N LYS A 191 -6.71 -3.04 -1.25
CA LYS A 191 -5.64 -2.11 -1.62
C LYS A 191 -6.23 -0.87 -2.30
N PRO A 192 -6.28 0.29 -1.63
CA PRO A 192 -6.67 1.53 -2.26
C PRO A 192 -5.76 1.90 -3.44
N ALA A 193 -6.37 2.32 -4.55
CA ALA A 193 -5.66 2.81 -5.73
C ALA A 193 -5.16 4.27 -5.59
N VAL A 194 -5.59 4.96 -4.54
CA VAL A 194 -5.26 6.38 -4.30
C VAL A 194 -4.00 6.48 -3.45
N GLU A 195 -2.98 7.18 -3.96
CA GLU A 195 -1.69 7.39 -3.28
C GLU A 195 -1.83 7.99 -1.87
N ASN A 196 -2.87 8.79 -1.63
CA ASN A 196 -3.15 9.43 -0.34
C ASN A 196 -4.46 8.94 0.28
N PHE A 197 -4.73 7.63 0.21
CA PHE A 197 -5.90 7.07 0.86
C PHE A 197 -5.88 7.38 2.37
N PRO A 198 -7.00 7.80 2.98
CA PRO A 198 -6.98 8.22 4.37
C PRO A 198 -6.57 7.08 5.32
N LEU A 199 -5.76 7.44 6.32
CA LEU A 199 -5.41 6.65 7.51
C LEU A 199 -4.48 5.45 7.31
N VAL A 200 -4.67 4.65 6.25
CA VAL A 200 -4.02 3.33 6.05
C VAL A 200 -3.60 3.12 4.60
N ASP A 201 -2.59 2.28 4.37
CA ASP A 201 -2.13 1.89 3.02
C ASP A 201 -2.88 0.67 2.47
N ALA A 202 -3.44 -0.16 3.35
CA ALA A 202 -4.36 -1.25 3.02
C ALA A 202 -5.18 -1.64 4.24
N PHE A 203 -6.25 -2.43 4.06
CA PHE A 203 -7.02 -2.95 5.19
C PHE A 203 -7.75 -4.25 4.83
N PHE A 204 -8.21 -4.98 5.85
CA PHE A 204 -9.01 -6.18 5.68
C PHE A 204 -9.96 -6.39 6.86
N PHE A 205 -10.97 -7.24 6.66
CA PHE A 205 -11.94 -7.61 7.69
C PHE A 205 -11.75 -9.05 8.14
N LEU A 206 -11.78 -9.28 9.45
CA LEU A 206 -11.70 -10.60 10.06
C LEU A 206 -12.99 -10.99 10.78
N VAL A 207 -13.34 -12.27 10.66
CA VAL A 207 -14.40 -12.90 11.45
C VAL A 207 -13.83 -13.28 12.81
N SER A 208 -13.76 -12.31 13.70
CA SER A 208 -13.36 -12.46 15.11
C SER A 208 -14.56 -12.17 16.04
N ASN A 209 -14.34 -12.25 17.36
CA ASN A 209 -15.36 -11.87 18.34
C ASN A 209 -14.84 -10.74 19.25
N PRO A 210 -15.22 -9.47 19.01
CA PRO A 210 -16.07 -8.98 17.91
C PRO A 210 -15.36 -9.00 16.55
N MET A 211 -16.10 -8.79 15.45
CA MET A 211 -15.51 -8.65 14.11
C MET A 211 -14.52 -7.49 14.10
N THR A 212 -13.44 -7.61 13.32
CA THR A 212 -12.35 -6.62 13.34
C THR A 212 -12.01 -6.10 11.96
N LEU A 213 -11.95 -4.77 11.81
CA LEU A 213 -11.25 -4.10 10.72
C LEU A 213 -9.78 -3.95 11.13
N VAL A 214 -8.88 -4.54 10.33
CA VAL A 214 -7.43 -4.39 10.50
C VAL A 214 -6.90 -3.50 9.40
N GLY A 215 -6.41 -2.31 9.79
CA GLY A 215 -5.72 -1.37 8.92
C GLY A 215 -4.22 -1.60 8.95
N LEU A 216 -3.57 -1.62 7.80
CA LEU A 216 -2.12 -1.71 7.65
C LEU A 216 -1.58 -0.35 7.25
N ARG A 217 -0.58 0.14 7.98
CA ARG A 217 0.14 1.36 7.63
C ARG A 217 1.63 1.07 7.49
N MET A 218 2.14 1.21 6.28
CA MET A 218 3.54 1.08 5.92
C MET A 218 4.24 2.40 6.18
N THR A 219 5.23 2.42 7.08
CA THR A 219 5.95 3.66 7.41
C THR A 219 7.45 3.49 7.24
N THR A 220 8.07 4.35 6.42
CA THR A 220 9.52 4.48 6.26
C THR A 220 10.15 5.45 7.28
N ALA A 221 9.34 6.26 7.96
CA ALA A 221 9.74 7.17 9.04
C ALA A 221 8.81 7.02 10.27
N GLY A 222 9.18 7.57 11.42
CA GLY A 222 8.32 7.59 12.61
C GLY A 222 6.96 8.22 12.26
N GLY A 223 5.87 7.45 12.38
CA GLY A 223 4.57 7.82 11.82
C GLY A 223 4.04 9.17 12.29
N HIS A 224 3.41 9.92 11.39
CA HIS A 224 2.65 11.12 11.74
C HIS A 224 1.34 10.76 12.44
N HIS A 225 0.89 11.63 13.35
CA HIS A 225 -0.39 11.50 14.04
C HIS A 225 -1.52 11.35 13.03
N ALA A 226 -2.38 10.33 13.20
CA ALA A 226 -3.69 10.39 12.56
C ALA A 226 -4.58 11.33 13.40
N THR A 227 -5.09 12.38 12.76
CA THR A 227 -6.02 13.33 13.35
C THR A 227 -7.44 12.73 13.36
N ALA A 228 -8.32 13.27 14.20
CA ALA A 228 -9.74 12.92 14.15
C ALA A 228 -10.34 13.15 12.74
N SER A 229 -9.88 14.18 12.02
CA SER A 229 -10.32 14.46 10.65
C SER A 229 -9.91 13.36 9.66
N THR A 230 -8.70 12.81 9.75
CA THR A 230 -8.26 11.69 8.89
C THR A 230 -9.05 10.41 9.18
N VAL A 231 -9.35 10.12 10.45
CA VAL A 231 -10.21 8.97 10.82
C VAL A 231 -11.62 9.14 10.25
N ARG A 232 -12.20 10.34 10.36
CA ARG A 232 -13.50 10.66 9.78
C ARG A 232 -13.48 10.49 8.26
N GLN A 233 -12.47 11.00 7.57
CA GLN A 233 -12.32 10.80 6.12
C GLN A 233 -12.28 9.32 5.74
N PHE A 234 -11.51 8.50 6.48
CA PHE A 234 -11.46 7.07 6.24
C PHE A 234 -12.84 6.40 6.43
N THR A 235 -13.59 6.75 7.49
CA THR A 235 -14.95 6.21 7.69
C THR A 235 -15.92 6.58 6.56
N VAL A 236 -15.81 7.81 6.02
CA VAL A 236 -16.61 8.28 4.88
C VAL A 236 -16.25 7.50 3.61
N CYS A 237 -14.95 7.25 3.37
CA CYS A 237 -14.53 6.40 2.26
C CYS A 237 -15.11 4.99 2.39
N LEU A 238 -15.03 4.36 3.57
CA LEU A 238 -15.58 3.01 3.78
C LEU A 238 -17.10 2.96 3.55
N ALA A 239 -17.84 3.98 3.95
CA ALA A 239 -19.28 4.10 3.68
C ALA A 239 -19.58 4.18 2.18
N ALA A 240 -18.71 4.83 1.40
CA ALA A 240 -18.84 4.90 -0.06
C ALA A 240 -18.54 3.55 -0.73
N TYR A 241 -17.60 2.77 -0.20
CA TYR A 241 -17.23 1.47 -0.78
C TYR A 241 -18.17 0.33 -0.41
N PHE A 242 -18.67 0.31 0.84
CA PHE A 242 -19.28 -0.89 1.41
C PHE A 242 -20.73 -0.69 1.84
N ASN A 243 -21.60 -1.59 1.39
CA ASN A 243 -23.01 -1.59 1.73
C ASN A 243 -23.19 -2.03 3.18
N GLY A 244 -24.08 -1.35 3.91
CA GLY A 244 -24.34 -1.65 5.32
C GLY A 244 -23.15 -1.35 6.23
N TRP A 245 -22.20 -0.53 5.79
CA TRP A 245 -21.04 -0.13 6.58
C TRP A 245 -21.44 0.48 7.92
N GLU A 246 -22.37 1.44 7.93
CA GLU A 246 -22.82 2.14 9.14
C GLU A 246 -23.41 1.20 10.21
N GLU A 247 -24.11 0.14 9.77
CA GLU A 247 -24.66 -0.87 10.67
C GLU A 247 -23.55 -1.80 11.15
N SER A 248 -22.72 -2.29 10.22
CA SER A 248 -21.63 -3.23 10.51
C SER A 248 -20.55 -2.63 11.42
N SER A 249 -20.30 -1.32 11.33
CA SER A 249 -19.23 -0.65 12.08
C SER A 249 -19.57 -0.48 13.57
N ARG A 250 -20.84 -0.56 13.97
CA ARG A 250 -21.27 -0.32 15.37
C ARG A 250 -20.75 -1.35 16.34
N ASP A 251 -20.70 -2.61 15.91
CA ASP A 251 -20.29 -3.75 16.73
C ASP A 251 -18.86 -4.24 16.37
N MET A 252 -18.16 -3.52 15.49
CA MET A 252 -16.85 -3.90 14.97
C MET A 252 -15.71 -3.24 15.76
N SER A 253 -14.67 -4.00 16.10
CA SER A 253 -13.40 -3.44 16.59
C SER A 253 -12.48 -2.98 15.47
N TRP A 254 -11.66 -1.98 15.76
CA TRP A 254 -10.71 -1.42 14.81
C TRP A 254 -9.30 -1.53 15.36
N GLU A 255 -8.42 -2.08 14.54
CA GLU A 255 -7.00 -2.24 14.85
C GLU A 255 -6.18 -1.64 13.71
N ILE A 256 -5.22 -0.77 14.03
CA ILE A 256 -4.23 -0.30 13.04
C ILE A 256 -2.86 -0.87 13.38
N ILE A 257 -2.26 -1.54 12.42
CA ILE A 257 -0.93 -2.11 12.51
C ILE A 257 0.03 -1.25 11.71
N TYR A 258 1.02 -0.70 12.40
CA TYR A 258 2.12 0.03 11.80
C TYR A 258 3.27 -0.93 11.48
N VAL A 259 3.57 -1.08 10.20
CA VAL A 259 4.66 -1.89 9.69
C VAL A 259 5.82 -0.96 9.32
N GLN A 260 6.89 -1.03 10.11
CA GLN A 260 8.02 -0.10 9.99
C GLN A 260 9.27 -0.79 9.42
N HIS A 261 10.03 -0.04 8.62
CA HIS A 261 11.39 -0.43 8.28
C HIS A 261 12.28 -0.39 9.55
N ALA A 262 13.27 -1.29 9.71
CA ALA A 262 14.05 -1.31 10.96
C ALA A 262 14.92 -0.09 11.20
N ASP A 263 15.38 0.53 10.12
CA ASP A 263 16.19 1.74 10.20
C ASP A 263 15.34 2.98 10.52
N SER A 264 14.00 2.84 10.52
CA SER A 264 13.09 3.91 10.93
C SER A 264 13.14 4.11 12.45
N LYS A 265 12.97 5.37 12.88
CA LYS A 265 12.80 5.70 14.30
C LYS A 265 11.59 4.91 14.85
N PRO A 266 11.79 4.04 15.87
CA PRO A 266 10.72 3.23 16.41
C PRO A 266 9.60 4.09 16.98
N MET A 267 8.35 3.68 16.74
CA MET A 267 7.24 4.19 17.53
C MET A 267 7.43 3.79 18.99
N ASN A 268 7.34 4.77 19.88
CA ASN A 268 7.73 4.65 21.29
C ASN A 268 6.57 4.82 22.27
N GLY A 269 5.31 4.80 21.81
CA GLY A 269 4.17 4.96 22.71
C GLY A 269 2.81 4.82 22.03
N TRP A 270 1.77 4.82 22.85
CA TRP A 270 0.40 4.96 22.42
C TRP A 270 0.15 6.41 21.96
N TRP A 271 -0.48 6.57 20.81
CA TRP A 271 -0.73 7.88 20.22
C TRP A 271 -2.22 8.15 20.15
N ARG A 272 -2.67 9.25 20.74
CA ARG A 272 -4.07 9.70 20.68
C ARG A 272 -4.40 10.15 19.26
N CYS A 273 -5.66 10.02 18.85
CA CYS A 273 -6.20 10.88 17.81
C CYS A 273 -6.42 12.25 18.45
N ASP A 274 -5.58 13.23 18.10
CA ASP A 274 -5.79 14.60 18.57
C ASP A 274 -7.03 15.17 17.90
N VAL A 275 -7.92 15.73 18.73
CA VAL A 275 -9.14 16.40 18.30
C VAL A 275 -8.78 17.87 18.12
N GLU A 276 -8.63 18.32 16.88
CA GLU A 276 -8.34 19.73 16.58
C GLU A 276 -9.49 20.68 16.99
N ASN A 277 -10.69 20.16 17.25
CA ASN A 277 -11.82 20.97 17.69
C ASN A 277 -12.82 20.16 18.53
N SER A 278 -12.89 20.41 19.84
CA SER A 278 -13.66 19.61 20.83
C SER A 278 -15.18 19.67 20.66
N ASN A 279 -15.70 20.47 19.72
CA ASN A 279 -17.13 20.76 19.60
C ASN A 279 -17.84 20.00 18.46
N SER A 280 -17.20 19.01 17.83
CA SER A 280 -17.79 18.33 16.65
C SER A 280 -17.76 16.80 16.67
N VAL A 281 -17.47 16.18 17.83
CA VAL A 281 -17.20 14.73 17.91
C VAL A 281 -18.14 14.07 18.93
N SER A 282 -18.85 13.03 18.50
CA SER A 282 -19.81 12.26 19.31
C SER A 282 -19.09 11.26 20.24
N GLU A 283 -19.74 10.80 21.31
CA GLU A 283 -19.21 9.75 22.21
C GLU A 283 -18.96 8.41 21.49
N GLU A 284 -19.53 8.20 20.30
CA GLU A 284 -19.33 7.01 19.48
C GLU A 284 -17.91 6.97 18.88
N GLU A 285 -17.35 8.12 18.51
CA GLU A 285 -15.98 8.26 17.99
C GLU A 285 -14.89 8.05 19.06
N LYS A 286 -15.28 7.97 20.34
CA LYS A 286 -14.38 7.69 21.48
C LYS A 286 -14.24 6.19 21.77
N ARG A 287 -15.03 5.32 21.14
CA ARG A 287 -15.01 3.87 21.40
C ARG A 287 -14.10 3.14 20.41
N GLY A 288 -13.02 2.56 20.93
CA GLY A 288 -12.40 1.36 20.35
C GLY A 288 -11.33 1.53 19.27
N PHE A 289 -10.60 2.66 19.25
CA PHE A 289 -9.46 2.80 18.35
C PHE A 289 -8.17 2.28 19.00
N TRP A 290 -7.66 1.16 18.51
CA TRP A 290 -6.43 0.54 19.03
C TRP A 290 -5.29 0.64 17.99
N ARG A 291 -4.16 1.21 18.39
CA ARG A 291 -2.93 1.33 17.56
C ARG A 291 -1.92 0.28 18.01
N PHE A 292 -1.35 -0.46 17.06
CA PHE A 292 -0.39 -1.54 17.25
C PHE A 292 0.82 -1.32 16.35
N GLY A 293 2.03 -1.64 16.81
CA GLY A 293 3.24 -1.66 15.98
C GLY A 293 3.75 -3.08 15.76
N THR A 294 4.25 -3.40 14.56
CA THR A 294 5.04 -4.63 14.31
C THR A 294 6.54 -4.34 14.31
N GLU A 295 7.35 -5.35 14.67
CA GLU A 295 8.82 -5.30 14.68
C GLU A 295 9.48 -4.71 13.43
N ARG A 296 10.67 -4.20 13.75
CA ARG A 296 11.81 -3.86 12.91
C ARG A 296 12.20 -5.02 11.98
N TYR A 297 12.16 -4.80 10.67
CA TYR A 297 12.91 -5.63 9.72
C TYR A 297 14.40 -5.31 9.80
N THR A 298 15.08 -5.73 10.86
CA THR A 298 16.54 -5.62 10.85
C THR A 298 17.00 -6.41 9.65
N ASN A 299 17.85 -5.79 8.84
CA ASN A 299 18.74 -6.49 7.94
C ASN A 299 19.49 -7.50 8.83
N THR A 300 18.95 -8.72 8.97
CA THR A 300 19.72 -9.83 9.50
C THR A 300 20.84 -9.93 8.51
N SER A 301 22.03 -9.54 8.95
CA SER A 301 23.28 -9.90 8.31
C SER A 301 23.22 -11.40 8.06
N PHE A 302 22.81 -11.79 6.85
CA PHE A 302 23.21 -13.06 6.29
C PHE A 302 24.68 -12.85 5.98
N ARG A 303 25.52 -13.44 6.84
CA ARG A 303 26.90 -13.74 6.47
C ARG A 303 26.91 -14.58 5.20
#